data_AF-A0A7S4QFR4-F1
#
_entry.id   AF-A0A7S4QFR4-F1
#
_cell.length_a   1.000
_cell.length_b   1.000
_cell.length_c   1.000
_cell.angle_alpha   90.00
_cell.angle_beta   90.00
_cell.angle_gamma   90.00
#
_symmetry.space_group_name_H-M   'P 1'
#
loop_
_entity.id
_entity.type
_entity.pdbx_description
1 polymer ?
#
loop_
_entity_poly.entity_id
_entity_poly.type
_entity_poly.pdbx_seq_one_letter_code
_entity_poly.pdbx_strand_id
1 'polypeptide(L)'
;MRSNQKLVEKFGSDSISNIVKALTTTSHIHHNYVFLDARRVITIDEDAIKDGAVVWHISEEKFMEIFKEEEAKLGDARDSILCHFIITGYVAINTDGVAVTLKRDGSDYSAAIMGKILRANSISIWTDVDGVLSADPRRVPLANVLPEVSYDEAMELAYFGAKVIHPKTMQPALSCDPQIPIYIRNTFNMRSPGTRIFTNATTTKQNEKVVCGFSSVEGMALVNVEGTGMVGIRGVDKRIFGVLEYHDVNVALISQAISEHSVTFATSEDQAELAKSIIEEEFRRELKLGHVSSVDIRAPVSIIAAVGDGM
;
A
#
# COMPACT_ATOMS: atom_id res chain seq x y z
N MET A 1 -2.49 -20.85 -15.59
CA MET A 1 -1.16 -20.26 -15.33
C MET A 1 -0.47 -19.74 -16.60
N ARG A 2 -0.21 -20.55 -17.64
CA ARG A 2 0.44 -20.09 -18.89
C ARG A 2 -0.30 -18.98 -19.67
N SER A 3 -1.63 -18.87 -19.55
CA SER A 3 -2.43 -17.84 -20.22
C SER A 3 -2.27 -16.45 -19.58
N ASN A 4 -2.19 -16.36 -18.25
CA ASN A 4 -1.96 -15.10 -17.54
C ASN A 4 -0.54 -14.59 -17.72
N GLN A 5 0.44 -15.50 -17.82
CA GLN A 5 1.85 -15.15 -18.04
C GLN A 5 2.07 -14.43 -19.38
N LYS A 6 1.45 -14.92 -20.46
CA LYS A 6 1.49 -14.24 -21.77
C LYS A 6 0.83 -12.86 -21.79
N LEU A 7 -0.16 -12.63 -20.92
CA LEU A 7 -0.81 -11.32 -20.76
C LEU A 7 0.08 -10.33 -20.02
N VAL A 8 0.77 -10.78 -18.96
CA VAL A 8 1.78 -9.98 -18.24
C VAL A 8 2.96 -9.67 -19.17
N GLU A 9 3.36 -10.62 -20.02
CA GLU A 9 4.44 -10.45 -20.99
C GLU A 9 4.19 -9.35 -22.04
N LYS A 10 2.93 -9.02 -22.34
CA LYS A 10 2.55 -8.00 -23.33
C LYS A 10 1.99 -6.73 -22.70
N PHE A 11 1.97 -6.64 -21.38
CA PHE A 11 1.30 -5.55 -20.69
C PHE A 11 2.01 -4.21 -20.95
N GLY A 12 1.28 -3.25 -21.53
CA GLY A 12 1.67 -1.85 -21.64
C GLY A 12 2.81 -1.49 -22.61
N SER A 13 3.61 -2.45 -23.09
CA SER A 13 4.82 -2.19 -23.88
C SER A 13 4.53 -1.51 -25.22
N ASP A 14 3.56 -2.01 -26.00
CA ASP A 14 3.24 -1.48 -27.32
C ASP A 14 2.62 -0.08 -27.24
N SER A 15 1.71 0.15 -26.28
CA SER A 15 1.06 1.44 -26.08
C SER A 15 2.04 2.51 -25.62
N ILE A 16 2.94 2.19 -24.68
CA ILE A 16 3.92 3.16 -24.17
C ILE A 16 5.00 3.44 -25.23
N SER A 17 5.43 2.44 -26.00
CA SER A 17 6.35 2.67 -27.13
C SER A 17 5.78 3.68 -28.13
N ASN A 18 4.47 3.63 -28.41
CA ASN A 18 3.81 4.61 -29.26
C ASN A 18 3.74 6.01 -28.64
N ILE A 19 3.54 6.11 -27.33
CA ILE A 19 3.61 7.40 -26.60
C ILE A 19 5.01 8.01 -26.72
N VAL A 20 6.06 7.20 -26.51
CA VAL A 20 7.45 7.67 -26.63
C VAL A 20 7.69 8.22 -28.04
N LYS A 21 7.30 7.49 -29.09
CA LYS A 21 7.40 7.96 -30.48
C LYS A 21 6.68 9.29 -30.70
N ALA A 22 5.47 9.44 -30.16
CA ALA A 22 4.70 10.68 -30.28
C ALA A 22 5.39 11.85 -29.57
N LEU A 23 5.93 11.62 -28.37
CA LEU A 23 6.66 12.64 -27.60
C LEU A 23 7.95 13.06 -28.32
N THR A 24 8.75 12.12 -28.81
CA THR A 24 9.97 12.41 -29.57
C THR A 24 9.68 13.20 -30.85
N THR A 25 8.54 12.95 -31.49
CA THR A 25 8.16 13.67 -32.73
C THR A 25 7.71 15.11 -32.44
N THR A 26 7.17 15.37 -31.24
CA THR A 26 6.58 16.67 -30.87
C THR A 26 7.54 17.52 -30.04
N SER A 27 8.60 16.93 -29.49
CA SER A 27 9.51 17.60 -28.56
C SER A 27 10.53 18.52 -29.24
N HIS A 28 10.87 19.60 -28.54
CA HIS A 28 11.96 20.49 -28.91
C HIS A 28 13.34 19.80 -28.82
N ILE A 29 14.35 20.36 -29.49
CA ILE A 29 15.71 19.83 -29.71
C ILE A 29 16.44 19.39 -28.41
N HIS A 30 15.96 19.77 -27.23
CA HIS A 30 16.61 19.55 -25.93
C HIS A 30 16.05 18.39 -25.10
N HIS A 31 15.10 17.60 -25.60
CA HIS A 31 14.51 16.49 -24.85
C HIS A 31 14.74 15.15 -25.56
N ASN A 32 15.26 14.17 -24.82
CA ASN A 32 15.36 12.79 -25.25
C ASN A 32 14.40 11.92 -24.44
N TYR A 33 13.62 11.06 -25.07
CA TYR A 33 12.69 10.15 -24.40
C TYR A 33 13.09 8.70 -24.64
N VAL A 34 13.31 7.97 -23.55
CA VAL A 34 13.73 6.56 -23.58
C VAL A 34 12.61 5.70 -23.01
N PHE A 35 12.14 4.75 -23.81
CA PHE A 35 11.24 3.72 -23.32
C PHE A 35 12.00 2.65 -22.53
N LEU A 36 11.52 2.31 -21.34
CA LEU A 36 12.10 1.27 -20.52
C LEU A 36 11.01 0.37 -19.94
N ASP A 37 11.12 -0.93 -20.23
CA ASP A 37 10.27 -1.91 -19.58
C ASP A 37 10.76 -2.17 -18.16
N ALA A 38 9.89 -2.01 -17.15
CA ALA A 38 10.23 -2.23 -15.75
C ALA A 38 10.74 -3.65 -15.48
N ARG A 39 10.36 -4.65 -16.28
CA ARG A 39 10.87 -6.03 -16.15
C ARG A 39 12.37 -6.16 -16.43
N ARG A 40 12.96 -5.18 -17.13
CA ARG A 40 14.41 -5.12 -17.34
C ARG A 40 15.16 -4.59 -16.12
N VAL A 41 14.45 -4.04 -15.14
CA VAL A 41 15.03 -3.37 -13.97
C VAL A 41 14.53 -4.01 -12.68
N ILE A 42 13.24 -3.87 -12.41
CA ILE A 42 12.60 -4.25 -11.15
C ILE A 42 12.62 -5.77 -11.02
N THR A 43 13.44 -6.25 -10.08
CA THR A 43 13.54 -7.66 -9.72
C THR A 43 12.92 -7.88 -8.34
N ILE A 44 12.04 -8.86 -8.20
CA ILE A 44 11.42 -9.22 -6.93
C ILE A 44 11.72 -10.67 -6.53
N ASP A 45 11.82 -10.91 -5.23
CA ASP A 45 11.83 -12.24 -4.63
C ASP A 45 10.43 -12.54 -4.12
N GLU A 46 9.72 -13.47 -4.78
CA GLU A 46 8.34 -13.84 -4.45
C GLU A 46 8.24 -14.69 -3.18
N ASP A 47 9.32 -15.35 -2.77
CA ASP A 47 9.36 -16.27 -1.64
C ASP A 47 9.69 -15.56 -0.32
N ALA A 48 10.30 -14.36 -0.38
CA ALA A 48 10.72 -13.62 0.80
C ALA A 48 9.56 -13.14 1.70
N ILE A 49 8.45 -12.68 1.09
CA ILE A 49 7.26 -12.16 1.79
C ILE A 49 6.01 -12.29 0.91
N LYS A 50 4.82 -12.26 1.53
CA LYS A 50 3.54 -12.14 0.81
C LYS A 50 3.60 -10.91 -0.11
N ASP A 51 3.39 -11.14 -1.41
CA ASP A 51 3.45 -10.14 -2.50
C ASP A 51 4.86 -9.69 -2.95
N GLY A 52 5.90 -10.43 -2.54
CA GLY A 52 7.27 -10.30 -3.01
C GLY A 52 8.03 -9.07 -2.47
N ALA A 53 9.33 -9.24 -2.23
CA ALA A 53 10.25 -8.18 -1.83
C ALA A 53 11.10 -7.72 -3.02
N VAL A 54 11.34 -6.42 -3.14
CA VAL A 54 12.25 -5.89 -4.18
C VAL A 54 13.69 -6.28 -3.84
N VAL A 55 14.37 -6.90 -4.79
CA VAL A 55 15.81 -7.17 -4.71
C VAL A 55 16.55 -5.90 -5.14
N TRP A 56 16.80 -5.02 -4.16
CA TRP A 56 17.31 -3.66 -4.40
C TRP A 56 18.62 -3.64 -5.17
N HIS A 57 19.64 -4.39 -4.73
CA HIS A 57 20.96 -4.34 -5.36
C HIS A 57 20.91 -4.76 -6.84
N ILE A 58 20.14 -5.81 -7.18
CA ILE A 58 19.99 -6.28 -8.57
C ILE A 58 19.26 -5.23 -9.40
N SER A 59 18.20 -4.64 -8.84
CA SER A 59 17.39 -3.65 -9.55
C SER A 59 18.17 -2.36 -9.80
N GLU A 60 18.98 -1.92 -8.83
CA GLU A 60 19.88 -0.78 -8.96
C GLU A 60 20.98 -1.04 -10.00
N GLU A 61 21.63 -2.20 -9.95
CA GLU A 61 22.67 -2.58 -10.91
C GLU A 61 22.14 -2.60 -12.35
N LYS A 62 21.01 -3.29 -12.58
CA LYS A 62 20.33 -3.33 -13.89
C LYS A 62 19.98 -1.95 -14.40
N PHE A 63 19.47 -1.07 -13.53
CA PHE A 63 19.16 0.30 -13.95
C PHE A 63 20.42 1.09 -14.32
N MET A 64 21.49 0.98 -13.52
CA MET A 64 22.74 1.72 -13.75
C MET A 64 23.45 1.27 -15.02
N GLU A 65 23.36 -0.01 -15.40
CA GLU A 65 23.83 -0.50 -16.70
C GLU A 65 23.07 0.17 -17.86
N ILE A 66 21.74 0.14 -17.81
CA ILE A 66 20.89 0.77 -18.84
C ILE A 66 21.14 2.28 -18.89
N PHE A 67 21.28 2.94 -17.74
CA PHE A 67 21.55 4.37 -17.68
C PHE A 67 22.87 4.72 -18.36
N LYS A 68 23.95 3.97 -18.10
CA LYS A 68 25.26 4.17 -18.75
C LYS A 68 25.20 3.96 -20.26
N GLU A 69 24.44 2.96 -20.72
CA GLU A 69 24.23 2.72 -22.16
C GLU A 69 23.51 3.90 -22.84
N GLU A 70 22.46 4.44 -22.21
CA GLU A 70 21.73 5.59 -22.76
C GLU A 70 22.54 6.89 -22.66
N GLU A 71 23.31 7.09 -21.59
CA GLU A 71 24.22 8.23 -21.46
C GLU A 71 25.31 8.20 -22.56
N ALA A 72 25.89 7.02 -22.83
CA ALA A 72 26.90 6.86 -23.87
C ALA A 72 26.37 7.20 -25.27
N LYS A 73 25.08 6.96 -25.55
CA LYS A 73 24.44 7.33 -26.83
C LYS A 73 24.28 8.84 -26.99
N LEU A 74 24.18 9.59 -25.90
CA LEU A 74 24.08 11.06 -25.93
C LEU A 74 25.43 11.73 -26.22
N GLY A 75 26.55 11.07 -25.91
CA GLY A 75 27.89 11.58 -26.16
C GLY A 75 28.11 12.98 -25.60
N ASP A 76 28.65 13.89 -26.42
CA ASP A 76 28.92 15.28 -26.04
C ASP A 76 27.65 16.10 -25.76
N ALA A 77 26.47 15.64 -26.20
CA ALA A 77 25.21 16.34 -26.01
C ALA A 77 24.59 16.14 -24.62
N ARG A 78 25.16 15.27 -23.77
CA ARG A 78 24.63 14.91 -22.45
C ARG A 78 24.37 16.10 -21.52
N ASP A 79 25.19 17.14 -21.61
CA ASP A 79 25.08 18.33 -20.76
C ASP A 79 24.04 19.34 -21.27
N SER A 80 23.49 19.11 -22.47
CA SER A 80 22.57 20.01 -23.17
C SER A 80 21.18 19.41 -23.43
N ILE A 81 20.97 18.15 -23.07
CA ILE A 81 19.75 17.38 -23.31
C ILE A 81 19.19 16.85 -21.99
N LEU A 82 17.90 17.08 -21.77
CA LEU A 82 17.14 16.45 -20.71
C LEU A 82 16.68 15.06 -21.17
N CYS A 83 17.16 14.01 -20.50
CA CYS A 83 16.75 12.63 -20.75
C CYS A 83 15.56 12.23 -19.87
N HIS A 84 14.52 11.69 -20.48
CA HIS A 84 13.26 11.30 -19.85
C HIS A 84 13.04 9.80 -20.02
N PHE A 85 13.06 9.05 -18.94
CA PHE A 85 12.69 7.63 -18.96
C PHE A 85 11.18 7.47 -18.83
N ILE A 86 10.57 6.77 -19.79
CA ILE A 86 9.16 6.39 -19.76
C ILE A 86 9.10 4.90 -19.45
N ILE A 87 8.76 4.59 -18.20
CA ILE A 87 8.85 3.26 -17.62
C ILE A 87 7.46 2.63 -17.49
N THR A 88 7.29 1.36 -17.86
CA THR A 88 6.04 0.63 -17.59
C THR A 88 5.82 0.48 -16.07
N GLY A 89 4.63 0.77 -15.56
CA GLY A 89 4.26 0.40 -14.19
C GLY A 89 3.80 -1.05 -14.05
N TYR A 90 3.52 -1.48 -12.82
CA TYR A 90 2.82 -2.73 -12.44
C TYR A 90 3.57 -4.04 -12.68
N VAL A 91 4.47 -4.11 -13.66
CA VAL A 91 5.20 -5.32 -14.04
C VAL A 91 6.62 -5.35 -13.50
N ALA A 92 7.10 -6.55 -13.18
CA ALA A 92 8.46 -6.83 -12.70
C ALA A 92 8.92 -8.22 -13.16
N ILE A 93 10.16 -8.58 -12.87
CA ILE A 93 10.68 -9.95 -13.06
C ILE A 93 10.97 -10.57 -11.69
N ASN A 94 10.72 -11.86 -11.52
CA ASN A 94 11.15 -12.56 -10.31
C ASN A 94 12.62 -13.00 -10.42
N THR A 95 13.17 -13.59 -9.35
CA THR A 95 14.54 -14.12 -9.29
C THR A 95 14.82 -15.24 -10.29
N ASP A 96 13.79 -15.97 -10.75
CA ASP A 96 13.88 -16.99 -11.79
C ASP A 96 13.82 -16.44 -13.23
N GLY A 97 13.69 -15.12 -13.40
CA GLY A 97 13.58 -14.51 -14.72
C GLY A 97 12.16 -14.57 -15.31
N VAL A 98 11.15 -14.87 -14.51
CA VAL A 98 9.75 -14.93 -14.94
C VAL A 98 9.06 -13.58 -14.75
N ALA A 99 8.29 -13.15 -15.75
CA ALA A 99 7.50 -11.93 -15.67
C ALA A 99 6.35 -12.07 -14.66
N VAL A 100 6.25 -11.11 -13.75
CA VAL A 100 5.32 -11.08 -12.63
C VAL A 100 4.70 -9.69 -12.46
N THR A 101 3.66 -9.60 -11.64
CA THR A 101 3.00 -8.32 -11.33
C THR A 101 3.27 -7.93 -9.88
N LEU A 102 3.39 -6.64 -9.63
CA LEU A 102 3.51 -6.07 -8.28
C LEU A 102 2.20 -6.07 -7.48
N LYS A 103 1.12 -6.62 -8.07
CA LYS A 103 -0.22 -6.76 -7.50
C LYS A 103 -0.86 -5.39 -7.19
N ARG A 104 -1.60 -5.27 -6.08
CA ARG A 104 -2.41 -4.10 -5.75
C ARG A 104 -1.58 -2.82 -5.76
N ASP A 105 -2.08 -1.81 -6.45
CA ASP A 105 -1.43 -0.49 -6.64
C ASP A 105 0.01 -0.60 -7.18
N GLY A 106 0.26 -1.65 -7.97
CA GLY A 106 1.58 -1.99 -8.48
C GLY A 106 2.22 -0.92 -9.35
N SER A 107 1.45 -0.08 -10.05
CA SER A 107 1.99 1.05 -10.81
C SER A 107 2.55 2.14 -9.89
N ASP A 108 1.83 2.47 -8.82
CA ASP A 108 2.33 3.45 -7.84
C ASP A 108 3.55 2.87 -7.12
N TYR A 109 3.52 1.58 -6.81
CA TYR A 109 4.68 0.90 -6.22
C TYR A 109 5.89 0.90 -7.16
N SER A 110 5.71 0.69 -8.48
CA SER A 110 6.78 0.88 -9.46
C SER A 110 7.37 2.28 -9.40
N ALA A 111 6.53 3.32 -9.31
CA ALA A 111 7.00 4.70 -9.21
C ALA A 111 7.83 4.94 -7.93
N ALA A 112 7.42 4.37 -6.79
CA ALA A 112 8.17 4.47 -5.55
C ALA A 112 9.50 3.70 -5.58
N ILE A 113 9.52 2.50 -6.17
CA ILE A 113 10.75 1.71 -6.39
C ILE A 113 11.73 2.51 -7.25
N MET A 114 11.27 3.01 -8.40
CA MET A 114 12.12 3.80 -9.29
C MET A 114 12.56 5.11 -8.63
N GLY A 115 11.69 5.76 -7.86
CA GLY A 115 12.04 6.94 -7.08
C GLY A 115 13.21 6.68 -6.13
N LYS A 116 13.21 5.53 -5.44
CA LYS A 116 14.33 5.10 -4.59
C LYS A 116 15.61 4.81 -5.40
N ILE A 117 15.52 4.01 -6.46
CA ILE A 117 16.67 3.67 -7.33
C ILE A 117 17.32 4.93 -7.89
N LEU A 118 16.51 5.90 -8.34
CA LEU A 118 16.95 7.17 -8.91
C LEU A 118 17.38 8.20 -7.87
N ARG A 119 17.18 7.93 -6.56
CA ARG A 119 17.34 8.92 -5.49
C ARG A 119 16.58 10.22 -5.79
N ALA A 120 15.33 10.06 -6.23
CA ALA A 120 14.50 11.16 -6.70
C ALA A 120 14.25 12.19 -5.58
N ASN A 121 14.21 13.47 -5.96
CA ASN A 121 13.85 14.54 -5.03
C ASN A 121 12.39 14.49 -4.58
N SER A 122 11.52 13.87 -5.38
CA SER A 122 10.10 13.65 -5.06
C SER A 122 9.48 12.60 -5.99
N ILE A 123 8.38 12.01 -5.55
CA ILE A 123 7.51 11.15 -6.36
C ILE A 123 6.17 11.87 -6.51
N SER A 124 5.58 11.86 -7.71
CA SER A 124 4.23 12.38 -7.93
C SER A 124 3.32 11.27 -8.44
N ILE A 125 2.26 10.98 -7.69
CA ILE A 125 1.19 10.07 -8.10
C ILE A 125 0.06 10.91 -8.67
N TRP A 126 -0.18 10.74 -9.96
CA TRP A 126 -1.26 11.40 -10.69
C TRP A 126 -2.47 10.48 -10.75
N THR A 127 -3.55 10.88 -10.10
CA THR A 127 -4.79 10.10 -9.91
C THR A 127 -6.01 10.92 -10.35
N ASP A 128 -7.22 10.47 -10.03
CA ASP A 128 -8.50 11.11 -10.33
C ASP A 128 -9.09 11.93 -9.16
N VAL A 129 -8.39 11.97 -8.03
CA VAL A 129 -8.75 12.75 -6.83
C VAL A 129 -7.80 13.92 -6.59
N ASP A 130 -8.32 14.98 -5.97
CA ASP A 130 -7.60 16.23 -5.67
C ASP A 130 -6.51 16.10 -4.60
N GLY A 131 -6.43 14.96 -3.91
CA GLY A 131 -5.48 14.68 -2.84
C GLY A 131 -6.06 13.69 -1.83
N VAL A 132 -5.43 13.59 -0.67
CA VAL A 132 -5.99 12.92 0.51
C VAL A 132 -7.01 13.87 1.15
N LEU A 133 -8.22 13.37 1.39
CA LEU A 133 -9.30 14.15 1.99
C LEU A 133 -9.40 13.86 3.49
N SER A 134 -9.87 14.85 4.26
CA SER A 134 -10.10 14.74 5.70
C SER A 134 -11.20 13.75 6.10
N ALA A 135 -12.07 13.36 5.16
CA ALA A 135 -13.06 12.30 5.30
C ALA A 135 -13.55 11.85 3.91
N ASP A 136 -14.34 10.77 3.82
CA ASP A 136 -15.01 10.40 2.57
C ASP A 136 -16.02 11.51 2.16
N PRO A 137 -15.81 12.20 1.02
CA PRO A 137 -16.64 13.32 0.59
C PRO A 137 -18.07 12.88 0.25
N ARG A 138 -18.31 11.59 -0.01
CA ARG A 138 -19.65 11.04 -0.26
C ARG A 138 -20.50 11.01 1.00
N ARG A 139 -19.86 10.94 2.18
CA ARG A 139 -20.51 10.92 3.50
C ARG A 139 -20.43 12.27 4.19
N VAL A 140 -19.31 12.97 4.01
CA VAL A 140 -19.04 14.28 4.62
C VAL A 140 -18.80 15.30 3.50
N PRO A 141 -19.84 16.00 3.02
CA PRO A 141 -19.71 16.97 1.93
C PRO A 141 -18.75 18.14 2.23
N LEU A 142 -18.46 18.39 3.51
CA LEU A 142 -17.51 19.40 3.99
C LEU A 142 -16.07 18.88 4.06
N ALA A 143 -15.80 17.64 3.63
CA ALA A 143 -14.45 17.10 3.57
C ALA A 143 -13.56 17.97 2.67
N ASN A 144 -12.33 18.20 3.11
CA ASN A 144 -11.39 19.09 2.46
C ASN A 144 -10.08 18.35 2.18
N VAL A 145 -9.38 18.79 1.14
CA VAL A 145 -8.04 18.27 0.81
C VAL A 145 -7.08 18.64 1.93
N LEU A 146 -6.33 17.65 2.41
CA LEU A 146 -5.25 17.82 3.37
C LEU A 146 -4.01 18.30 2.59
N PRO A 147 -3.48 19.50 2.87
CA PRO A 147 -2.32 20.02 2.13
C PRO A 147 -1.06 19.18 2.36
N GLU A 148 -0.83 18.77 3.60
CA GLU A 148 0.24 17.87 4.00
C GLU A 148 -0.28 16.85 5.01
N VAL A 149 0.24 15.62 4.94
CA VAL A 149 0.05 14.54 5.91
C VAL A 149 1.38 13.83 6.16
N SER A 150 1.54 13.25 7.34
CA SER A 150 2.68 12.39 7.62
C SER A 150 2.57 11.05 6.89
N TYR A 151 3.69 10.32 6.80
CA TYR A 151 3.67 8.96 6.27
C TYR A 151 2.78 8.04 7.12
N ASP A 152 2.85 8.18 8.45
CA ASP A 152 2.08 7.38 9.39
C ASP A 152 0.59 7.72 9.28
N GLU A 153 0.23 9.01 9.23
CA GLU A 153 -1.15 9.45 8.99
C GLU A 153 -1.70 8.91 7.67
N ALA A 154 -0.93 9.00 6.59
CA ALA A 154 -1.36 8.50 5.29
C ALA A 154 -1.54 6.98 5.30
N MET A 155 -0.66 6.24 5.98
CA MET A 155 -0.75 4.78 6.12
C MET A 155 -1.99 4.36 6.89
N GLU A 156 -2.27 5.01 8.03
CA GLU A 156 -3.46 4.74 8.86
C GLU A 156 -4.77 5.09 8.13
N LEU A 157 -4.82 6.27 7.50
CA LEU A 157 -5.97 6.67 6.69
C LEU A 157 -6.24 5.63 5.58
N ALA A 158 -5.20 5.21 4.86
CA ALA A 158 -5.31 4.23 3.79
C ALA A 158 -5.74 2.84 4.30
N TYR A 159 -5.21 2.40 5.45
CA TYR A 159 -5.57 1.13 6.07
C TYR A 159 -7.06 1.07 6.40
N PHE A 160 -7.61 2.15 6.96
CA PHE A 160 -9.03 2.24 7.35
C PHE A 160 -9.95 2.80 6.25
N GLY A 161 -9.53 2.75 4.98
CA GLY A 161 -10.43 2.89 3.83
C GLY A 161 -10.30 4.17 2.99
N ALA A 162 -9.39 5.09 3.33
CA ALA A 162 -9.06 6.23 2.48
C ALA A 162 -8.18 5.78 1.30
N LYS A 163 -8.82 5.20 0.26
CA LYS A 163 -8.16 4.59 -0.91
C LYS A 163 -7.55 5.63 -1.86
N VAL A 164 -6.45 6.27 -1.45
CA VAL A 164 -5.70 7.22 -2.29
C VAL A 164 -4.34 6.66 -2.70
N ILE A 165 -3.63 6.02 -1.76
CA ILE A 165 -2.34 5.38 -2.00
C ILE A 165 -2.17 4.19 -1.04
N HIS A 166 -1.62 3.08 -1.52
CA HIS A 166 -1.41 1.90 -0.68
C HIS A 166 -0.23 2.07 0.28
N PRO A 167 -0.29 1.58 1.53
CA PRO A 167 0.85 1.59 2.46
C PRO A 167 2.12 0.96 1.89
N LYS A 168 2.01 -0.19 1.20
CA LYS A 168 3.13 -0.85 0.50
C LYS A 168 3.85 0.09 -0.49
N THR A 169 3.09 0.95 -1.18
CA THR A 169 3.64 1.91 -2.14
C THR A 169 4.52 2.95 -1.49
N MET A 170 4.22 3.35 -0.25
CA MET A 170 4.96 4.39 0.45
C MET A 170 6.29 3.89 1.03
N GLN A 171 6.43 2.59 1.30
CA GLN A 171 7.60 2.01 1.96
C GLN A 171 8.95 2.31 1.28
N PRO A 172 9.13 2.21 -0.06
CA PRO A 172 10.40 2.57 -0.70
C PRO A 172 10.81 4.02 -0.41
N ALA A 173 9.87 4.95 -0.54
CA ALA A 173 10.10 6.38 -0.33
C ALA A 173 10.40 6.70 1.14
N LEU A 174 9.68 6.04 2.07
CA LEU A 174 9.87 6.15 3.52
C LEU A 174 11.21 5.56 3.98
N SER A 175 11.71 4.52 3.31
CA SER A 175 12.96 3.83 3.68
C SER A 175 14.24 4.55 3.23
N CYS A 176 14.12 5.66 2.49
CA CYS A 176 15.27 6.45 2.02
C CYS A 176 15.78 7.41 3.10
N ASP A 177 17.07 7.75 3.03
CA ASP A 177 17.69 8.79 3.86
C ASP A 177 18.42 9.81 2.98
N PRO A 178 17.91 11.06 2.86
CA PRO A 178 16.63 11.52 3.38
C PRO A 178 15.45 10.83 2.70
N GLN A 179 14.31 10.80 3.39
CA GLN A 179 13.07 10.26 2.82
C GLN A 179 12.63 11.05 1.60
N ILE A 180 11.96 10.38 0.66
CA ILE A 180 11.47 11.01 -0.57
C ILE A 180 10.04 11.50 -0.32
N PRO A 181 9.67 12.77 -0.53
CA PRO A 181 8.27 13.21 -0.44
C PRO A 181 7.42 12.67 -1.60
N ILE A 182 6.19 12.25 -1.29
CA ILE A 182 5.20 11.83 -2.29
C ILE A 182 4.13 12.92 -2.44
N TYR A 183 3.79 13.27 -3.67
CA TYR A 183 2.72 14.22 -3.99
C TYR A 183 1.57 13.48 -4.66
N ILE A 184 0.38 13.57 -4.07
CA ILE A 184 -0.87 13.12 -4.71
C ILE A 184 -1.45 14.29 -5.50
N ARG A 185 -1.71 14.08 -6.79
CA ARG A 185 -2.21 15.11 -7.71
C ARG A 185 -3.36 14.60 -8.57
N ASN A 186 -4.23 15.51 -9.01
CA ASN A 186 -5.34 15.17 -9.89
C ASN A 186 -5.01 15.45 -11.35
N THR A 187 -5.08 14.42 -12.19
CA THR A 187 -4.89 14.51 -13.64
C THR A 187 -5.96 15.38 -14.30
N PHE A 188 -7.19 15.38 -13.79
CA PHE A 188 -8.33 16.13 -14.32
C PHE A 188 -8.44 17.55 -13.74
N ASN A 189 -7.76 17.83 -12.65
CA ASN A 189 -7.75 19.14 -11.98
C ASN A 189 -6.33 19.57 -11.61
N MET A 190 -5.56 19.98 -12.62
CA MET A 190 -4.15 20.38 -12.47
C MET A 190 -3.95 21.64 -11.61
N ARG A 191 -5.03 22.38 -11.29
CA ARG A 191 -4.98 23.56 -10.41
C ARG A 191 -5.07 23.19 -8.93
N SER A 192 -5.52 21.98 -8.60
CA SER A 192 -5.53 21.52 -7.21
C SER A 192 -4.10 21.51 -6.65
N PRO A 193 -3.88 22.02 -5.42
CA PRO A 193 -2.56 21.94 -4.79
C PRO A 193 -2.12 20.50 -4.49
N GLY A 194 -3.06 19.55 -4.43
CA GLY A 194 -2.75 18.17 -4.08
C GLY A 194 -2.55 17.96 -2.58
N THR A 195 -1.97 16.81 -2.25
CA THR A 195 -1.48 16.50 -0.90
C THR A 195 -0.01 16.10 -0.98
N ARG A 196 0.79 16.63 -0.07
CA ARG A 196 2.18 16.19 0.15
C ARG A 196 2.25 15.23 1.34
N ILE A 197 2.79 14.04 1.13
CA ILE A 197 3.05 13.03 2.16
C ILE A 197 4.54 13.10 2.54
N PHE A 198 4.84 13.43 3.80
CA PHE A 198 6.23 13.57 4.27
C PHE A 198 6.37 13.50 5.80
N THR A 199 7.52 13.07 6.34
CA THR A 199 7.75 12.77 7.77
C THR A 199 7.44 13.88 8.76
N ASN A 200 7.59 15.14 8.35
CA ASN A 200 7.25 16.28 9.18
C ASN A 200 6.15 17.04 8.46
N ALA A 201 4.89 16.67 8.69
CA ALA A 201 3.77 17.52 8.29
C ALA A 201 3.95 18.87 9.00
N THR A 202 4.16 19.94 8.23
CA THR A 202 4.42 21.27 8.78
C THR A 202 3.11 21.87 9.32
N THR A 203 1.98 21.41 8.79
CA THR A 203 0.61 21.79 9.13
C THR A 203 0.18 21.39 10.55
N THR A 204 0.75 20.32 11.13
CA THR A 204 0.46 19.88 12.51
C THR A 204 1.34 20.58 13.55
N LYS A 205 2.53 21.05 13.20
CA LYS A 205 3.42 21.75 14.17
C LYS A 205 2.92 23.14 14.60
N GLN A 206 2.01 23.75 13.84
CA GLN A 206 1.48 25.10 14.14
C GLN A 206 0.00 25.11 14.54
N ASN A 207 -0.71 23.98 14.47
CA ASN A 207 -2.13 23.92 14.81
C ASN A 207 -2.40 22.85 15.88
N GLU A 208 -3.23 23.20 16.86
CA GLU A 208 -3.81 22.34 17.91
C GLU A 208 -4.66 21.16 17.39
N LYS A 209 -4.58 20.83 16.10
CA LYS A 209 -5.35 19.75 15.48
C LYS A 209 -4.61 18.43 15.64
N VAL A 210 -4.99 17.71 16.70
CA VAL A 210 -4.57 16.33 16.99
C VAL A 210 -5.09 15.33 15.95
N VAL A 211 -6.19 15.65 15.24
CA VAL A 211 -6.80 14.78 14.22
C VAL A 211 -6.73 15.48 12.86
N CYS A 212 -6.07 14.84 11.90
CA CYS A 212 -5.99 15.30 10.51
C CYS A 212 -7.16 14.78 9.66
N GLY A 213 -7.70 13.60 9.95
CA GLY A 213 -8.81 13.04 9.20
C GLY A 213 -9.53 11.87 9.86
N PHE A 214 -10.65 11.50 9.26
CA PHE A 214 -11.47 10.36 9.64
C PHE A 214 -11.62 9.40 8.46
N SER A 215 -11.55 8.11 8.75
CA SER A 215 -11.82 7.05 7.78
C SER A 215 -12.75 6.00 8.38
N SER A 216 -13.39 5.21 7.52
CA SER A 216 -14.34 4.20 7.97
C SER A 216 -14.31 2.96 7.10
N VAL A 217 -14.39 1.79 7.73
CA VAL A 217 -14.53 0.48 7.07
C VAL A 217 -15.89 -0.10 7.43
N GLU A 218 -16.72 -0.33 6.42
CA GLU A 218 -18.04 -0.95 6.54
C GLU A 218 -17.97 -2.45 6.24
N GLY A 219 -19.07 -3.19 6.50
CA GLY A 219 -19.13 -4.63 6.25
C GLY A 219 -18.23 -5.44 7.18
N MET A 220 -18.17 -5.02 8.44
CA MET A 220 -17.36 -5.67 9.47
C MET A 220 -18.25 -6.41 10.47
N ALA A 221 -17.67 -7.37 11.18
CA ALA A 221 -18.25 -8.07 12.31
C ALA A 221 -17.30 -8.03 13.51
N LEU A 222 -17.84 -7.87 14.71
CA LEU A 222 -17.10 -8.10 15.96
C LEU A 222 -17.34 -9.54 16.41
N VAL A 223 -16.26 -10.26 16.67
CA VAL A 223 -16.28 -11.59 17.28
C VAL A 223 -15.71 -11.45 18.68
N ASN A 224 -16.51 -11.83 19.69
CA ASN A 224 -16.08 -11.85 21.09
C ASN A 224 -15.98 -13.29 21.56
N VAL A 225 -14.81 -13.65 22.08
CA VAL A 225 -14.57 -14.91 22.78
C VAL A 225 -14.47 -14.60 24.26
N GLU A 226 -15.39 -15.15 25.05
CA GLU A 226 -15.50 -14.85 26.48
C GLU A 226 -15.43 -16.13 27.32
N GLY A 227 -14.77 -16.06 28.47
CA GLY A 227 -14.66 -17.18 29.39
C GLY A 227 -14.02 -16.84 30.73
N THR A 228 -14.72 -17.11 31.83
CA THR A 228 -14.14 -16.92 33.17
C THR A 228 -13.02 -17.90 33.50
N GLY A 229 -13.02 -19.07 32.84
CA GLY A 229 -11.97 -20.09 32.99
C GLY A 229 -10.83 -19.98 31.97
N MET A 230 -10.80 -18.91 31.17
CA MET A 230 -9.64 -18.59 30.33
C MET A 230 -8.44 -18.08 31.15
N VAL A 231 -8.69 -17.61 32.38
CA VAL A 231 -7.66 -17.17 33.34
C VAL A 231 -6.73 -18.32 33.69
N GLY A 232 -5.42 -18.13 33.51
CA GLY A 232 -4.39 -19.13 33.74
C GLY A 232 -4.23 -20.18 32.62
N ILE A 233 -5.07 -20.18 31.59
CA ILE A 233 -4.84 -21.00 30.38
C ILE A 233 -3.83 -20.26 29.50
N ARG A 234 -2.59 -20.73 29.52
CA ARG A 234 -1.54 -20.16 28.66
C ARG A 234 -1.86 -20.42 27.18
N GLY A 235 -1.82 -19.36 26.38
CA GLY A 235 -1.86 -19.46 24.92
C GLY A 235 -3.25 -19.44 24.29
N VAL A 236 -4.28 -18.91 24.96
CA VAL A 236 -5.61 -18.71 24.35
C VAL A 236 -5.52 -17.83 23.10
N ASP A 237 -4.89 -16.66 23.21
CA ASP A 237 -4.74 -15.74 22.06
C ASP A 237 -3.97 -16.40 20.91
N LYS A 238 -2.92 -17.17 21.21
CA LYS A 238 -2.16 -17.93 20.21
C LYS A 238 -3.06 -18.93 19.48
N ARG A 239 -3.95 -19.63 20.18
CA ARG A 239 -4.86 -20.60 19.58
C ARG A 239 -5.94 -19.92 18.74
N ILE A 240 -6.51 -18.83 19.24
CA ILE A 240 -7.47 -18.00 18.49
C ILE A 240 -6.81 -17.51 17.19
N PHE A 241 -5.73 -16.74 17.28
CA PHE A 241 -5.13 -16.15 16.07
C PHE A 241 -4.43 -17.18 15.18
N GLY A 242 -3.95 -18.30 15.74
CA GLY A 242 -3.39 -19.40 14.96
C GLY A 242 -4.44 -20.14 14.13
N VAL A 243 -5.64 -20.40 14.67
CA VAL A 243 -6.72 -21.02 13.88
C VAL A 243 -7.26 -20.04 12.83
N LEU A 244 -7.38 -18.75 13.17
CA LEU A 244 -7.78 -17.72 12.21
C LEU A 244 -6.78 -17.61 11.05
N GLU A 245 -5.48 -17.57 11.33
CA GLU A 245 -4.42 -17.54 10.31
C GLU A 245 -4.48 -18.78 9.41
N TYR A 246 -4.59 -19.98 9.99
CA TYR A 246 -4.65 -21.23 9.24
C TYR A 246 -5.81 -21.26 8.24
N HIS A 247 -6.90 -20.57 8.55
CA HIS A 247 -8.09 -20.45 7.71
C HIS A 247 -8.16 -19.14 6.88
N ASP A 248 -7.08 -18.36 6.84
CA ASP A 248 -6.98 -17.08 6.11
C ASP A 248 -8.09 -16.07 6.48
N VAL A 249 -8.47 -16.05 7.77
CA VAL A 249 -9.39 -15.06 8.32
C VAL A 249 -8.61 -13.79 8.67
N ASN A 250 -8.95 -12.67 8.03
CA ASN A 250 -8.28 -11.41 8.27
C ASN A 250 -8.83 -10.71 9.51
N VAL A 251 -7.95 -10.31 10.42
CA VAL A 251 -8.29 -9.57 11.63
C VAL A 251 -7.90 -8.11 11.45
N ALA A 252 -8.87 -7.20 11.55
CA ALA A 252 -8.67 -5.76 11.34
C ALA A 252 -8.37 -5.00 12.65
N LEU A 253 -8.96 -5.44 13.77
CA LEU A 253 -8.78 -4.82 15.09
C LEU A 253 -8.80 -5.91 16.16
N ILE A 254 -8.04 -5.70 17.22
CA ILE A 254 -8.05 -6.54 18.42
C ILE A 254 -8.24 -5.63 19.63
N SER A 255 -9.14 -6.02 20.52
CA SER A 255 -9.34 -5.37 21.81
C SER A 255 -9.48 -6.43 22.89
N GLN A 256 -8.74 -6.26 23.97
CA GLN A 256 -8.78 -7.13 25.13
C GLN A 256 -9.11 -6.28 26.35
N ALA A 257 -10.34 -6.40 26.85
CA ALA A 257 -10.82 -5.56 27.94
C ALA A 257 -10.25 -5.98 29.30
N ILE A 258 -9.98 -7.29 29.50
CA ILE A 258 -9.42 -7.84 30.73
C ILE A 258 -8.48 -8.98 30.32
N SER A 259 -7.28 -9.01 30.91
CA SER A 259 -6.09 -9.72 30.38
C SER A 259 -6.26 -11.21 30.09
N GLU A 260 -7.31 -11.88 30.55
CA GLU A 260 -7.52 -13.31 30.31
C GLU A 260 -9.00 -13.72 30.28
N HIS A 261 -9.96 -12.79 30.14
CA HIS A 261 -11.40 -13.11 30.24
C HIS A 261 -12.21 -12.91 28.97
N SER A 262 -11.79 -12.00 28.10
CA SER A 262 -12.49 -11.68 26.86
C SER A 262 -11.50 -11.17 25.83
N VAL A 263 -11.59 -11.75 24.63
CA VAL A 263 -10.86 -11.29 23.44
C VAL A 263 -11.89 -10.92 22.39
N THR A 264 -11.93 -9.64 22.03
CA THR A 264 -12.77 -9.15 20.94
C THR A 264 -11.90 -8.80 19.75
N PHE A 265 -12.29 -9.23 18.56
CA PHE A 265 -11.62 -8.82 17.33
C PHE A 265 -12.64 -8.47 16.24
N ALA A 266 -12.21 -7.63 15.29
CA ALA A 266 -13.00 -7.29 14.12
C ALA A 266 -12.50 -8.07 12.90
N THR A 267 -13.42 -8.65 12.13
CA THR A 267 -13.16 -9.31 10.84
C THR A 267 -14.21 -8.86 9.82
N SER A 268 -14.06 -9.23 8.54
CA SER A 268 -15.07 -8.92 7.54
C SER A 268 -16.35 -9.73 7.80
N GLU A 269 -17.51 -9.14 7.49
CA GLU A 269 -18.82 -9.73 7.76
C GLU A 269 -19.00 -11.11 7.10
N ASP A 270 -18.43 -11.31 5.92
CA ASP A 270 -18.44 -12.58 5.18
C ASP A 270 -17.57 -13.68 5.81
N GLN A 271 -16.59 -13.31 6.64
CA GLN A 271 -15.72 -14.25 7.36
C GLN A 271 -16.20 -14.53 8.80
N ALA A 272 -17.20 -13.80 9.31
CA ALA A 272 -17.61 -13.85 10.71
C ALA A 272 -18.09 -15.23 11.18
N GLU A 273 -18.99 -15.85 10.42
CA GLU A 273 -19.53 -17.18 10.75
C GLU A 273 -18.45 -18.28 10.65
N LEU A 274 -17.55 -18.16 9.66
CA LEU A 274 -16.40 -19.04 9.57
C LEU A 274 -15.53 -18.89 10.82
N ALA A 275 -15.15 -17.67 11.20
CA ALA A 275 -14.34 -17.36 12.38
C ALA A 275 -14.95 -17.95 13.66
N LYS A 276 -16.26 -17.79 13.87
CA LYS A 276 -16.96 -18.39 15.01
C LYS A 276 -16.85 -19.91 15.00
N SER A 277 -17.22 -20.55 13.88
CA SER A 277 -17.26 -22.01 13.79
C SER A 277 -15.89 -22.66 14.05
N ILE A 278 -14.79 -22.09 13.55
CA ILE A 278 -13.44 -22.61 13.76
C ILE A 278 -12.93 -22.37 15.18
N ILE A 279 -13.29 -21.25 15.82
CA ILE A 279 -12.95 -21.00 17.22
C ILE A 279 -13.73 -21.95 18.13
N GLU A 280 -15.03 -22.14 17.89
CA GLU A 280 -15.84 -23.09 18.66
C GLU A 280 -15.29 -24.52 18.57
N GLU A 281 -14.81 -24.93 17.40
CA GLU A 281 -14.20 -26.25 17.20
C GLU A 281 -12.83 -26.40 17.88
N GLU A 282 -12.00 -25.36 17.82
CA GLU A 282 -10.68 -25.28 18.49
C GLU A 282 -10.83 -25.32 20.02
N PHE A 283 -11.86 -24.64 20.57
CA PHE A 283 -12.13 -24.54 22.01
C PHE A 283 -13.26 -25.46 22.50
N ARG A 284 -13.64 -26.47 21.72
CA ARG A 284 -14.77 -27.37 22.02
C ARG A 284 -14.67 -28.06 23.38
N ARG A 285 -13.47 -28.35 23.88
CA ARG A 285 -13.28 -28.97 25.21
C ARG A 285 -13.52 -27.95 26.32
N GLU A 286 -12.99 -26.74 26.14
CA GLU A 286 -13.10 -25.63 27.05
C GLU A 286 -14.54 -25.11 27.14
N LEU A 287 -15.26 -25.08 26.02
CA LEU A 287 -16.70 -24.81 25.97
C LEU A 287 -17.50 -25.85 26.76
N LYS A 288 -17.18 -27.14 26.58
CA LYS A 288 -17.84 -28.24 27.34
C LYS A 288 -17.54 -28.20 28.83
N LEU A 289 -16.35 -27.76 29.23
CA LEU A 289 -15.93 -27.62 30.63
C LEU A 289 -16.35 -26.28 31.25
N GLY A 290 -16.93 -25.36 30.46
CA GLY A 290 -17.33 -24.03 30.92
C GLY A 290 -16.16 -23.07 31.15
N HIS A 291 -14.96 -23.39 30.65
CA HIS A 291 -13.80 -22.50 30.71
C HIS A 291 -13.92 -21.35 29.71
N VAL A 292 -14.42 -21.65 28.51
CA VAL A 292 -14.94 -20.66 27.54
C VAL A 292 -16.46 -20.68 27.68
N SER A 293 -17.05 -19.50 27.83
CA SER A 293 -18.48 -19.31 28.04
C SER A 293 -19.22 -19.15 26.72
N SER A 294 -18.69 -18.35 25.79
CA SER A 294 -19.33 -18.11 24.49
C SER A 294 -18.36 -17.62 23.41
N VAL A 295 -18.79 -17.79 22.16
CA VAL A 295 -18.23 -17.15 20.97
C VAL A 295 -19.36 -16.43 20.26
N ASP A 296 -19.41 -15.12 20.42
CA ASP A 296 -20.52 -14.28 19.97
C ASP A 296 -20.11 -13.41 18.78
N ILE A 297 -21.03 -13.26 17.82
CA ILE A 297 -20.87 -12.37 16.67
C ILE A 297 -21.81 -11.18 16.83
N ARG A 298 -21.30 -9.99 16.58
CA ARG A 298 -22.10 -8.78 16.36
C ARG A 298 -21.82 -8.21 14.97
N ALA A 299 -22.84 -8.29 14.11
CA ALA A 299 -22.82 -7.77 12.75
C ALA A 299 -24.22 -7.23 12.37
N PRO A 300 -24.33 -6.28 11.43
CA PRO A 300 -23.22 -5.55 10.80
C PRO A 300 -22.67 -4.45 11.74
N VAL A 301 -21.37 -4.22 11.68
CA VAL A 301 -20.71 -3.07 12.34
C VAL A 301 -19.81 -2.33 11.36
N SER A 302 -19.34 -1.16 11.77
CA SER A 302 -18.35 -0.39 11.02
C SER A 302 -17.25 0.09 11.95
N ILE A 303 -16.03 0.14 11.43
CA ILE A 303 -14.88 0.75 12.09
C ILE A 303 -14.85 2.22 11.69
N ILE A 304 -14.65 3.10 12.66
CA ILE A 304 -14.36 4.51 12.43
C ILE A 304 -12.98 4.79 13.04
N ALA A 305 -12.06 5.28 12.22
CA ALA A 305 -10.73 5.69 12.67
C ALA A 305 -10.61 7.21 12.62
N ALA A 306 -10.09 7.78 13.70
CA ALA A 306 -9.60 9.16 13.74
C ALA A 306 -8.08 9.09 13.69
N VAL A 307 -7.49 9.81 12.74
CA VAL A 307 -6.05 9.75 12.46
C VAL A 307 -5.45 11.14 12.63
N GLY A 308 -4.29 11.20 13.26
CA GLY A 308 -3.46 12.40 13.30
C GLY A 308 -2.18 12.16 14.11
N ASP A 309 -1.13 12.90 13.77
CA ASP A 309 0.13 12.84 14.49
C ASP A 309 -0.06 13.25 15.97
N GLY A 310 0.45 12.44 16.90
CA GLY A 310 0.41 12.73 18.34
C GLY A 310 -0.81 12.18 19.10
N MET A 311 -1.60 11.30 18.48
CA MET A 311 -2.62 10.48 19.15
C MET A 311 -2.07 9.24 19.85
#